data_AF-A0A1J0LUA7-F1
#
_entry.id   AF-A0A1J0LUA7-F1
#
_cell.length_a   1.000
_cell.length_b   1.000
_cell.length_c   1.000
_cell.angle_alpha   90.00
_cell.angle_beta   90.00
_cell.angle_gamma   90.00
#
_symmetry.space_group_name_H-M   'P 1'
#
loop_
_entity.id
_entity.type
_entity.pdbx_description
1 polymer ?
#
loop_
_entity_poly.entity_id
_entity_poly.type
_entity_poly.pdbx_seq_one_letter_code
_entity_poly.pdbx_strand_id
1 'polypeptide(L)'
;MEPLTFKEAQRQVDAWISQFKEGYFPPLLMLARLTEELGEVARVLAHRHGKKPKPGEAEGDLAEELADLLFVLISLANREGIDLEEAFRKAMEKYAKRDATRWSRP
;
A
#
# COMPACT_ATOMS: atom_id res chain seq x y z
N MET A 1 -15.59 -16.24 7.26
CA MET A 1 -15.35 -15.38 6.09
C MET A 1 -14.20 -15.98 5.32
N GLU A 2 -14.31 -16.03 4.00
CA GLU A 2 -13.17 -16.40 3.14
C GLU A 2 -12.04 -15.37 3.29
N PRO A 3 -10.76 -15.78 3.21
CA PRO A 3 -9.64 -14.86 3.30
C PRO A 3 -9.58 -13.93 2.07
N LEU A 4 -9.20 -12.67 2.29
CA LEU A 4 -8.98 -11.70 1.23
C LEU A 4 -7.65 -12.01 0.51
N THR A 5 -7.72 -12.30 -0.79
CA THR A 5 -6.53 -12.47 -1.65
C THR A 5 -6.15 -11.15 -2.32
N PHE A 6 -4.92 -11.02 -2.84
CA PHE A 6 -4.57 -9.83 -3.64
C PHE A 6 -5.46 -9.68 -4.87
N LYS A 7 -5.79 -10.79 -5.53
CA LYS A 7 -6.70 -10.77 -6.69
C LYS A 7 -8.10 -10.30 -6.33
N GLU A 8 -8.59 -10.64 -5.13
CA GLU A 8 -9.87 -10.17 -4.63
C GLU A 8 -9.81 -8.68 -4.24
N ALA A 9 -8.74 -8.26 -3.56
CA ALA A 9 -8.53 -6.85 -3.22
C ALA A 9 -8.43 -5.97 -4.49
N GLN A 10 -7.68 -6.40 -5.50
CA GLN A 10 -7.58 -5.72 -6.79
C GLN A 10 -8.95 -5.56 -7.46
N ARG A 11 -9.80 -6.60 -7.44
CA ARG A 11 -11.16 -6.54 -7.98
C ARG A 11 -12.07 -5.59 -7.20
N GLN A 12 -11.98 -5.60 -5.87
CA GLN A 12 -12.80 -4.71 -5.03
C GLN A 12 -12.45 -3.24 -5.29
N VAL A 13 -11.15 -2.92 -5.37
CA VAL A 13 -10.68 -1.57 -5.71
C VAL A 13 -11.10 -1.17 -7.13
N ASP A 14 -10.98 -2.09 -8.11
CA ASP A 14 -11.39 -1.82 -9.48
C ASP A 14 -12.89 -1.58 -9.62
N ALA A 15 -13.71 -2.39 -8.94
CA ALA A 15 -15.15 -2.22 -8.90
C ALA A 15 -15.54 -0.88 -8.26
N TRP A 16 -14.85 -0.49 -7.19
CA TRP A 16 -15.05 0.79 -6.53
C TRP A 16 -14.68 1.98 -7.42
N ILE A 17 -13.52 1.94 -8.10
CA ILE A 17 -13.07 3.06 -8.94
C ILE A 17 -13.89 3.17 -10.23
N SER A 18 -14.28 2.03 -10.81
CA SER A 18 -15.06 1.99 -12.05
C SER A 18 -16.47 2.54 -11.92
N GLN A 19 -16.96 2.84 -10.71
CA GLN A 19 -18.23 3.54 -10.52
C GLN A 19 -18.15 5.04 -10.92
N PHE A 20 -16.93 5.60 -10.97
CA PHE A 20 -16.69 7.00 -11.29
C PHE A 20 -16.34 7.16 -12.78
N LYS A 21 -16.79 8.24 -13.41
CA LYS A 21 -16.55 8.46 -14.86
C LYS A 21 -15.08 8.75 -15.16
N GLU A 22 -14.37 9.30 -14.18
CA GLU A 22 -12.98 9.68 -14.23
C GLU A 22 -12.05 8.46 -14.23
N GLY A 23 -12.47 7.36 -13.60
CA GLY A 23 -11.66 6.16 -13.42
C GLY A 23 -10.37 6.41 -12.61
N TYR A 24 -9.30 5.71 -12.97
CA TYR A 24 -8.00 5.86 -12.33
C TYR A 24 -7.34 7.20 -12.68
N PHE A 25 -6.64 7.80 -11.70
CA PHE A 25 -5.83 8.98 -11.94
C PHE A 25 -4.67 8.72 -12.93
N PRO A 26 -4.18 9.77 -13.63
CA PRO A 26 -2.97 9.67 -14.45
C PRO A 26 -1.72 9.34 -13.61
N PRO A 27 -0.64 8.81 -14.21
CA PRO A 27 0.48 8.21 -13.47
C PRO A 27 1.15 9.17 -12.48
N LEU A 28 1.36 10.43 -12.87
CA LEU A 28 2.01 11.42 -12.00
C LEU A 28 1.14 11.79 -10.80
N LEU A 29 -0.19 11.81 -10.97
CA LEU A 29 -1.11 12.05 -9.87
C LEU A 29 -1.20 10.82 -8.96
N MET A 30 -1.17 9.60 -9.50
CA MET A 30 -1.04 8.38 -8.70
C MET A 30 0.24 8.37 -7.86
N LEU A 31 1.38 8.79 -8.42
CA LEU A 31 2.63 8.93 -7.68
C LEU A 31 2.53 9.97 -6.56
N ALA A 32 1.90 11.11 -6.83
CA ALA A 32 1.66 12.14 -5.82
C ALA A 32 0.81 11.59 -4.66
N ARG A 33 -0.28 10.87 -4.97
CA ARG A 33 -1.13 10.22 -3.96
C ARG A 33 -0.38 9.17 -3.16
N LEU A 34 0.45 8.33 -3.79
CA LEU A 34 1.29 7.36 -3.05
C LEU A 34 2.23 8.05 -2.06
N THR A 35 2.79 9.19 -2.47
CA THR A 35 3.71 9.97 -1.63
C THR A 35 2.98 10.62 -0.47
N GLU A 36 1.75 11.08 -0.70
CA GLU A 36 0.85 11.63 0.32
C GLU A 36 0.56 10.58 1.41
N GLU A 37 0.04 9.40 1.04
CA GLU A 37 -0.30 8.35 2.03
C GLU A 37 0.94 7.83 2.77
N LEU A 38 2.10 7.75 2.09
CA LEU A 38 3.36 7.41 2.74
C LEU A 38 3.78 8.47 3.77
N GLY A 39 3.50 9.74 3.50
CA GLY A 39 3.72 10.84 4.43
C GLY A 39 2.86 10.71 5.69
N GLU A 40 1.62 10.26 5.54
CA GLU A 40 0.70 10.02 6.67
C GLU A 40 1.17 8.85 7.54
N VAL A 41 1.56 7.73 6.93
CA VAL A 41 2.21 6.61 7.65
C VAL A 41 3.44 7.10 8.42
N ALA A 42 4.29 7.91 7.78
CA ALA A 42 5.48 8.46 8.42
C ALA A 42 5.14 9.40 9.60
N ARG A 43 4.06 10.17 9.49
CA ARG A 43 3.57 11.06 10.54
C ARG A 43 3.13 10.27 11.77
N VAL A 44 2.32 9.23 11.60
CA VAL A 44 1.85 8.37 12.69
C VAL A 44 3.01 7.66 13.38
N LEU A 45 3.95 7.10 12.61
CA LEU A 45 5.15 6.47 13.19
C LEU A 45 5.99 7.47 13.98
N ALA A 46 6.18 8.69 13.46
CA ALA A 46 6.93 9.71 14.18
C ALA A 46 6.29 10.05 15.54
N HIS A 47 4.97 10.17 15.60
CA HIS A 47 4.25 10.39 16.87
C HIS A 47 4.42 9.22 17.84
N ARG A 48 4.25 7.98 17.36
CA ARG A 48 4.44 6.76 18.17
C ARG A 48 5.86 6.61 18.72
N HIS A 49 6.84 7.22 18.06
CA HIS A 49 8.26 7.15 18.44
C HIS A 49 8.81 8.46 19.01
N GLY A 50 7.96 9.29 19.62
CA GLY A 50 8.40 10.37 20.50
C GLY A 50 8.45 11.77 19.89
N LYS A 51 7.99 11.95 18.64
CA LYS A 51 7.76 13.29 18.09
C LYS A 51 6.48 13.86 18.71
N LYS A 52 6.60 15.00 19.39
CA LYS A 52 5.44 15.71 19.94
C LYS A 52 4.55 16.23 18.80
N PRO A 53 3.25 15.89 18.76
CA PRO A 53 2.32 16.42 17.78
C PRO A 53 2.21 17.95 17.85
N LYS A 54 1.97 18.58 16.72
CA LYS A 54 1.61 20.01 16.68
C LYS A 54 0.21 20.20 17.28
N PRO A 55 -0.12 21.40 17.83
CA PRO A 55 -1.47 21.69 18.29
C PRO A 55 -2.50 21.47 17.17
N GLY A 56 -3.52 20.65 17.42
CA GLY A 56 -4.57 20.32 16.45
C GLY A 56 -4.21 19.21 15.45
N GLU A 57 -3.02 18.62 15.54
CA GLU A 57 -2.61 17.50 14.69
C GLU A 57 -3.22 16.20 15.24
N ALA A 58 -3.95 15.47 14.39
CA ALA A 58 -4.51 14.17 14.76
C ALA A 58 -3.39 13.15 15.04
N GLU A 59 -3.57 12.28 16.04
CA GLU A 59 -2.60 11.21 16.32
C GLU A 59 -2.45 10.24 15.13
N GLY A 60 -3.56 10.00 14.42
CA GLY A 60 -3.67 9.09 13.28
C GLY A 60 -3.62 7.61 13.70
N ASP A 61 -4.28 6.74 12.93
CA ASP A 61 -4.26 5.30 13.16
C ASP A 61 -3.37 4.61 12.13
N LEU A 62 -2.31 3.92 12.57
CA LEU A 62 -1.35 3.31 11.65
C LEU A 62 -1.98 2.23 10.77
N ALA A 63 -3.00 1.52 11.25
CA ALA A 63 -3.68 0.52 10.43
C ALA A 63 -4.51 1.18 9.34
N GLU A 64 -5.18 2.30 9.63
CA GLU A 64 -5.90 3.11 8.64
C GLU A 64 -4.91 3.67 7.58
N GLU A 65 -3.82 4.32 8.00
CA GLU A 65 -2.86 4.91 7.04
C GLU A 65 -2.16 3.84 6.18
N LEU A 66 -1.89 2.65 6.73
CA LEU A 66 -1.37 1.53 5.96
C LEU A 66 -2.41 0.97 4.97
N ALA A 67 -3.70 0.99 5.33
CA ALA A 67 -4.79 0.60 4.44
C ALA A 67 -4.95 1.60 3.28
N ASP A 68 -4.85 2.90 3.55
CA ASP A 68 -4.91 3.95 2.53
C ASP A 68 -3.71 3.88 1.57
N LEU A 69 -2.49 3.69 2.10
CA LEU A 69 -1.32 3.45 1.28
C LEU A 69 -1.48 2.20 0.41
N LEU A 70 -2.02 1.11 0.96
CA LEU A 70 -2.29 -0.12 0.21
C LEU A 70 -3.35 0.10 -0.89
N PHE A 71 -4.40 0.88 -0.60
CA PHE A 71 -5.44 1.22 -1.58
C PHE A 71 -4.87 1.96 -2.79
N VAL A 72 -4.02 2.97 -2.56
CA VAL A 72 -3.39 3.72 -3.66
C VAL A 72 -2.39 2.85 -4.43
N LEU A 73 -1.67 1.95 -3.75
CA LEU A 73 -0.78 0.97 -4.40
C LEU A 73 -1.56 0.01 -5.32
N ILE A 74 -2.66 -0.56 -4.82
CA ILE A 74 -3.54 -1.43 -5.60
C ILE A 74 -4.10 -0.67 -6.80
N SER A 75 -4.52 0.59 -6.60
CA SER A 75 -5.03 1.43 -7.67
C SER A 75 -4.00 1.65 -8.77
N LEU A 76 -2.74 1.90 -8.41
CA LEU A 76 -1.65 2.01 -9.38
C LEU A 76 -1.43 0.68 -10.11
N ALA A 77 -1.41 -0.45 -9.39
CA ALA A 77 -1.20 -1.76 -10.00
C ALA A 77 -2.31 -2.09 -11.01
N ASN A 78 -3.57 -1.85 -10.66
CA ASN A 78 -4.70 -2.04 -11.57
C ASN A 78 -4.57 -1.16 -12.82
N ARG A 79 -4.23 0.12 -12.65
CA ARG A 79 -4.03 1.07 -13.75
C ARG A 79 -2.96 0.60 -14.74
N GLU A 80 -1.85 0.06 -14.24
CA GLU A 80 -0.73 -0.42 -15.05
C GLU A 80 -0.92 -1.86 -15.56
N GLY A 81 -2.04 -2.53 -15.23
CA GLY A 81 -2.30 -3.91 -15.62
C GLY A 81 -1.40 -4.93 -14.93
N ILE A 82 -0.97 -4.65 -13.70
CA ILE A 82 -0.07 -5.50 -12.91
C ILE A 82 -0.89 -6.46 -12.04
N ASP A 83 -0.63 -7.76 -12.15
CA ASP A 83 -1.10 -8.77 -11.19
C ASP A 83 -0.22 -8.72 -9.92
N LEU A 84 -0.77 -8.20 -8.83
CA LEU A 84 -0.02 -8.06 -7.56
C LEU A 84 0.27 -9.41 -6.91
N GLU A 85 -0.59 -10.42 -7.10
CA GLU A 85 -0.35 -11.73 -6.54
C GLU A 85 0.86 -12.39 -7.19
N GLU A 86 0.94 -12.35 -8.51
CA GLU A 86 2.10 -12.85 -9.26
C GLU A 86 3.37 -12.04 -8.95
N ALA A 87 3.27 -10.70 -8.94
CA ALA A 87 4.40 -9.82 -8.63
C ALA A 87 4.95 -10.07 -7.21
N PHE A 88 4.06 -10.20 -6.22
CA PHE A 88 4.45 -10.47 -4.84
C PHE A 88 5.10 -11.84 -4.68
N ARG A 89 4.53 -12.90 -5.28
CA ARG A 89 5.14 -14.25 -5.27
C ARG A 89 6.55 -14.23 -5.86
N LYS A 90 6.75 -13.61 -7.02
CA LYS A 90 8.07 -13.46 -7.65
C LYS A 90 9.06 -12.69 -6.76
N ALA A 91 8.61 -11.62 -6.10
CA ALA A 91 9.45 -10.86 -5.18
C ALA A 91 9.91 -11.72 -3.99
N MET A 92 8.99 -12.49 -3.39
CA MET A 92 9.29 -13.37 -2.27
C MET A 92 10.25 -14.50 -2.65
N GLU A 93 10.07 -15.12 -3.82
CA GLU A 93 11.02 -16.12 -4.34
C GLU A 93 12.42 -15.53 -4.54
N LYS A 94 12.50 -14.31 -5.09
CA LYS A 94 13.77 -13.60 -5.28
C LYS A 94 14.46 -13.32 -3.93
N TYR A 95 13.71 -12.86 -2.92
CA TYR A 95 14.25 -12.60 -1.59
C TYR A 95 14.69 -13.89 -0.90
N ALA A 96 13.89 -14.96 -0.97
CA ALA A 96 14.24 -16.26 -0.42
C ALA A 96 15.53 -16.83 -1.01
N LYS A 97 15.75 -16.67 -2.33
CA LYS A 97 17.00 -17.08 -3.00
C LYS A 97 18.19 -16.20 -2.59
N ARG A 98 18.01 -14.88 -2.57
CA ARG A 98 19.08 -13.92 -2.23
C ARG A 98 19.55 -14.07 -0.79
N ASP A 99 18.59 -14.26 0.12
CA ASP A 99 18.85 -14.24 1.55
C ASP A 99 19.04 -15.66 2.13
N ALA A 100 19.11 -16.69 1.26
CA ALA A 100 19.35 -18.09 1.61
C ALA A 100 20.63 -18.32 2.44
N THR A 101 21.61 -17.44 2.32
CA THR A 101 22.89 -17.50 3.07
C THR A 101 23.13 -16.27 3.95
N ARG A 102 22.16 -15.35 4.04
CA ARG A 102 22.40 -14.01 4.60
C ARG A 102 21.96 -13.85 6.05
N TRP A 103 21.07 -14.71 6.54
CA TRP A 103 20.55 -14.65 7.91
C TRP A 103 20.45 -16.05 8.52
N SER A 104 20.85 -16.19 9.78
CA SER A 104 20.61 -17.38 10.58
C SER A 104 19.10 -17.53 10.84
N ARG A 105 18.52 -18.67 10.45
CA ARG A 105 17.17 -19.05 10.86
C ARG A 105 17.23 -19.50 12.34
N PRO A 106 16.25 -19.13 13.19
CA PRO A 106 16.16 -19.67 14.54
C PRO A 106 15.92 -21.18 14.54
#